data_AF-A0A921YUS3-F1
#
_entry.id   AF-A0A921YUS3-F1
#
_cell.length_a   1.000
_cell.length_b   1.000
_cell.length_c   1.000
_cell.angle_alpha   90.00
_cell.angle_beta   90.00
_cell.angle_gamma   90.00
#
_symmetry.space_group_name_H-M   'P 1'
#
loop_
_entity.id
_entity.type
_entity.pdbx_description
1 polymer ?
#
loop_
_entity_poly.entity_id
_entity_poly.type
_entity_poly.pdbx_seq_one_letter_code
_entity_poly.pdbx_strand_id
1 'polypeptide(L)'
;MYFLTICKVLITLCVLVTAGHAADEGHTAPCDISVQDTSNLTLNCSRRNIQSIPEWPQQINNINEDGDVLITFFNNSITNVTQLGPVPGIRIAISFKANRILDIEDDAFRNIERLVYLDLSHNSISGDVLRSEIFQGPYKNGVYGDIALETLNLGHNKIHSLDRYFFKYTPNLTRLYLNNNPIEILDHVTMLALSSARNLEVLDLSKTEIGSIPLDAFKGLAKLQQIDLSDNQFVTVPESLSLVGNTLKYLTFNNNPIVELNDDSFVGLSNLLELEVGENDYLDEVKRSTFTPLKSLRVLHLCHNPNLRYISHNAFRGLKDKWTLKEVYLDDNNLSELSADLMPWNKLETLGMTGNNWLCNCDLANIVTRQGAGTKFRPGDIPYCAAPMRMSGEYITNITMTFCPTLDSTFIPKKNFTFSDLRPKHVLWSILGVACIVLIGMLLGLLVNTLKSVYNKRIRSQPIRYINLNADASFA
;
A
#
# COMPACT_ATOMS: atom_id res chain seq x y z
N MET A 1 -2.86 26.82 -1.45
CA MET A 1 -2.53 27.77 -2.52
C MET A 1 -1.64 27.17 -3.61
N TYR A 2 -0.78 26.18 -3.33
CA TYR A 2 0.02 25.43 -4.34
C TYR A 2 -0.73 24.30 -5.09
N PHE A 3 -1.86 23.81 -4.53
CA PHE A 3 -2.71 22.78 -5.15
C PHE A 3 -3.45 23.26 -6.41
N LEU A 4 -3.67 24.56 -6.58
CA LEU A 4 -4.46 25.09 -7.71
C LEU A 4 -3.69 25.17 -9.04
N THR A 5 -2.35 25.16 -9.01
CA THR A 5 -1.53 25.48 -10.18
C THR A 5 -1.13 24.23 -10.98
N ILE A 6 -0.78 23.12 -10.32
CA ILE A 6 -0.53 21.81 -10.97
C ILE A 6 -1.85 21.14 -11.36
N CYS A 7 -2.92 21.37 -10.59
CA CYS A 7 -4.25 20.89 -10.94
C CYS A 7 -4.69 21.47 -12.29
N LYS A 8 -4.33 22.72 -12.64
CA LYS A 8 -4.58 23.23 -14.00
C LYS A 8 -3.84 22.43 -15.08
N VAL A 9 -2.57 22.08 -14.89
CA VAL A 9 -1.80 21.29 -15.86
C VAL A 9 -2.32 19.84 -15.96
N LEU A 10 -2.61 19.19 -14.84
CA LEU A 10 -3.20 17.84 -14.79
C LEU A 10 -4.64 17.79 -15.31
N ILE A 11 -5.45 18.82 -15.04
CA ILE A 11 -6.80 18.98 -15.59
C ILE A 11 -6.70 19.20 -17.11
N THR A 12 -5.79 20.06 -17.59
CA THR A 12 -5.57 20.26 -19.04
C THR A 12 -5.12 18.97 -19.72
N LEU A 13 -4.24 18.19 -19.08
CA LEU A 13 -3.87 16.83 -19.54
C LEU A 13 -5.10 15.90 -19.59
N CYS A 14 -5.97 15.89 -18.57
CA CYS A 14 -7.21 15.09 -18.58
C CYS A 14 -8.20 15.52 -19.68
N VAL A 15 -8.35 16.83 -19.92
CA VAL A 15 -9.27 17.36 -20.95
C VAL A 15 -8.77 17.02 -22.36
N LEU A 16 -7.46 17.11 -22.63
CA LEU A 16 -6.87 16.78 -23.92
C LEU A 16 -6.92 15.27 -24.25
N VAL A 17 -6.95 14.38 -23.24
CA VAL A 17 -7.15 12.93 -23.47
C VAL A 17 -8.49 12.65 -24.16
N THR A 18 -9.51 13.48 -23.92
CA THR A 18 -10.86 13.33 -24.49
C THR A 18 -11.04 13.98 -25.86
N ALA A 19 -10.15 14.90 -26.27
CA ALA A 19 -10.24 15.65 -27.50
C ALA A 19 -9.11 15.25 -28.48
N GLY A 20 -9.33 14.23 -29.29
CA GLY A 20 -8.38 13.87 -30.35
C GLY A 20 -8.99 12.90 -31.35
N HIS A 21 -9.52 13.45 -32.46
CA HIS A 21 -9.92 12.70 -33.64
C HIS A 21 -8.71 11.95 -34.21
N ALA A 22 -8.93 10.70 -34.61
CA ALA A 22 -7.95 9.89 -35.32
C ALA A 22 -7.66 10.54 -36.69
N ALA A 23 -6.41 10.91 -36.95
CA ALA A 23 -5.97 11.29 -38.28
C ALA A 23 -5.54 10.03 -39.04
N ASP A 24 -6.11 9.90 -40.24
CA ASP A 24 -5.95 8.79 -41.17
C ASP A 24 -4.61 8.87 -41.94
N GLU A 25 -4.06 7.69 -42.22
CA GLU A 25 -3.01 7.31 -43.19
C GLU A 25 -1.79 8.23 -43.48
N GLY A 26 -0.60 7.72 -43.13
CA GLY A 26 0.60 7.79 -43.97
C GLY A 26 1.55 9.00 -43.86
N HIS A 27 1.12 10.12 -43.29
CA HIS A 27 1.96 11.31 -43.13
C HIS A 27 2.08 11.73 -41.67
N THR A 28 3.31 12.02 -41.21
CA THR A 28 3.55 12.65 -39.90
C THR A 28 2.90 14.03 -39.91
N ALA A 29 1.73 14.16 -39.30
CA ALA A 29 1.05 15.44 -39.18
C ALA A 29 1.86 16.39 -38.28
N PRO A 30 1.97 17.68 -38.63
CA PRO A 30 2.62 18.67 -37.78
C PRO A 30 1.89 18.79 -36.43
N CYS A 31 2.62 19.18 -35.38
CA CYS A 31 2.04 19.39 -34.06
C CYS A 31 1.03 20.55 -34.08
N ASP A 32 -0.09 20.41 -33.37
CA ASP A 32 -1.04 21.51 -33.20
C ASP A 32 -0.54 22.48 -32.15
N ILE A 33 -0.73 23.77 -32.42
CA ILE A 33 -0.40 24.83 -31.47
C ILE A 33 -1.70 25.48 -31.03
N SER A 34 -1.95 25.43 -29.73
CA SER A 34 -3.07 26.08 -29.07
C SER A 34 -2.54 27.13 -28.12
N VAL A 35 -2.79 28.40 -28.43
CA VAL A 35 -2.57 29.52 -27.50
C VAL A 35 -3.91 29.78 -26.83
N GLN A 36 -4.07 29.33 -25.58
CA GLN A 36 -5.34 29.48 -24.85
C GLN A 36 -5.54 30.92 -24.38
N ASP A 37 -4.45 31.61 -24.01
CA ASP A 37 -4.38 33.03 -23.62
C ASP A 37 -2.97 33.58 -23.95
N THR A 38 -2.72 34.89 -23.80
CA THR A 38 -1.40 35.53 -24.05
C THR A 38 -0.24 34.99 -23.20
N SER A 39 -0.54 34.18 -22.18
CA SER A 39 0.42 33.59 -21.26
C SER A 39 0.53 32.06 -21.36
N ASN A 40 -0.41 31.35 -21.98
CA ASN A 40 -0.42 29.88 -21.88
C ASN A 40 -0.34 29.24 -23.26
N LEU A 41 0.69 28.42 -23.46
CA LEU A 41 0.90 27.66 -24.69
C LEU A 41 0.69 26.18 -24.46
N THR A 42 -0.04 25.55 -25.37
CA THR A 42 -0.04 24.10 -25.54
C THR A 42 0.49 23.75 -26.92
N LEU A 43 1.56 22.97 -26.97
CA LEU A 43 2.09 22.32 -28.17
C LEU A 43 1.69 20.84 -28.14
N ASN A 44 0.67 20.49 -28.93
CA ASN A 44 0.12 19.14 -28.97
C ASN A 44 0.67 18.35 -30.16
N CYS A 45 1.64 17.49 -29.89
CA CYS A 45 2.24 16.54 -30.81
C CYS A 45 1.68 15.11 -30.64
N SER A 46 0.57 14.93 -29.92
CA SER A 46 0.09 13.61 -29.49
C SER A 46 -0.68 12.88 -30.60
N ARG A 47 -0.66 11.54 -30.63
CA ARG A 47 -1.39 10.69 -31.60
C ARG A 47 -1.10 11.01 -33.08
N ARG A 48 0.18 11.25 -33.42
CA ARG A 48 0.62 11.69 -34.76
C ARG A 48 1.61 10.76 -35.44
N ASN A 49 1.81 9.56 -34.88
CA ASN A 49 2.79 8.59 -35.34
C ASN A 49 4.23 9.15 -35.42
N ILE A 50 4.57 10.04 -34.48
CA ILE A 50 5.91 10.64 -34.39
C ILE A 50 6.91 9.59 -33.91
N GLN A 51 8.05 9.50 -34.58
CA GLN A 51 9.15 8.57 -34.23
C GLN A 51 10.38 9.29 -33.64
N SER A 52 10.60 10.54 -34.04
CA SER A 52 11.65 11.41 -33.52
C SER A 52 11.05 12.76 -33.13
N ILE A 53 11.63 13.39 -32.11
CA ILE A 53 11.14 14.67 -31.61
C ILE A 53 11.40 15.75 -32.69
N PRO A 54 10.37 16.46 -33.17
CA PRO A 54 10.53 17.50 -34.18
C PRO A 54 11.16 18.76 -33.57
N GLU A 55 11.75 19.61 -34.42
CA GLU A 55 12.16 20.95 -34.01
C GLU A 55 10.94 21.78 -33.55
N TRP A 56 11.18 22.71 -32.63
CA TRP A 56 10.12 23.57 -32.14
C TRP A 56 9.60 24.51 -33.24
N PRO A 57 8.28 24.66 -33.38
CA PRO A 57 7.71 25.59 -34.35
C PRO A 57 8.08 27.04 -33.98
N GLN A 58 8.33 27.90 -34.96
CA GLN A 58 8.75 29.29 -34.71
C GLN A 58 7.78 30.08 -33.81
N GLN A 59 6.49 29.73 -33.85
CA GLN A 59 5.44 30.32 -33.02
C GLN A 59 5.70 30.15 -31.51
N ILE A 60 6.54 29.18 -31.10
CA ILE A 60 6.93 29.01 -29.69
C ILE A 60 7.62 30.27 -29.15
N ASN A 61 8.33 31.02 -30.00
CA ASN A 61 9.06 32.23 -29.59
C ASN A 61 8.16 33.45 -29.35
N ASN A 62 6.87 33.38 -29.70
CA ASN A 62 5.94 34.52 -29.57
C ASN A 62 5.29 34.63 -28.19
N ILE A 63 5.67 33.75 -27.25
CA ILE A 63 5.07 33.68 -25.91
C ILE A 63 5.82 34.59 -24.95
N ASN A 64 5.06 35.26 -24.08
CA ASN A 64 5.62 36.06 -23.01
C ASN A 64 6.42 35.17 -22.04
N GLU A 65 7.58 35.61 -21.58
CA GLU A 65 8.45 34.78 -20.71
C GLU A 65 7.77 34.32 -19.41
N ASP A 66 6.71 35.02 -18.98
CA ASP A 66 5.91 34.75 -17.78
C ASP A 66 4.84 33.65 -17.96
N GLY A 67 4.83 32.98 -19.11
CA GLY A 67 3.81 32.00 -19.48
C GLY A 67 4.05 30.56 -19.02
N ASP A 68 2.97 29.78 -18.91
CA ASP A 68 3.03 28.32 -18.72
C ASP A 68 3.03 27.61 -20.08
N VAL A 69 3.90 26.62 -20.25
CA VAL A 69 4.01 25.84 -21.49
C VAL A 69 3.78 24.36 -21.24
N LEU A 70 2.84 23.79 -21.99
CA LEU A 70 2.54 22.36 -22.00
C LEU A 70 2.92 21.77 -23.36
N ILE A 71 3.78 20.75 -23.38
CA ILE A 71 4.17 20.03 -24.58
C ILE A 71 3.74 18.56 -24.44
N THR A 72 2.96 18.04 -25.38
CA THR A 72 2.43 16.68 -25.30
C THR A 72 2.83 15.83 -26.51
N PHE A 73 3.54 14.74 -26.25
CA PHE A 73 3.94 13.71 -27.21
C PHE A 73 3.20 12.39 -26.99
N PHE A 74 2.09 12.38 -26.27
CA PHE A 74 1.52 11.11 -25.81
C PHE A 74 0.95 10.26 -26.96
N ASN A 75 1.04 8.92 -26.81
CA ASN A 75 0.56 7.94 -27.80
C ASN A 75 1.19 8.12 -29.19
N ASN A 76 2.52 8.10 -29.24
CA ASN A 76 3.34 8.11 -30.46
C ASN A 76 4.28 6.88 -30.47
N SER A 77 5.27 6.87 -31.35
CA SER A 77 6.26 5.78 -31.49
C SER A 77 7.69 6.27 -31.25
N ILE A 78 7.88 7.27 -30.38
CA ILE A 78 9.21 7.81 -30.04
C ILE A 78 10.01 6.74 -29.28
N THR A 79 11.24 6.49 -29.72
CA THR A 79 12.14 5.50 -29.10
C THR A 79 13.31 6.12 -28.34
N ASN A 80 13.74 7.33 -28.70
CA ASN A 80 14.83 8.02 -28.04
C ASN A 80 14.44 9.47 -27.77
N VAL A 81 14.72 9.96 -26.56
CA VAL A 81 14.58 11.37 -26.21
C VAL A 81 15.93 12.04 -26.39
N THR A 82 16.07 12.76 -27.51
CA THR A 82 17.25 13.56 -27.81
C THR A 82 17.21 14.91 -27.10
N GLN A 83 18.33 15.65 -27.10
CA GLN A 83 18.36 17.02 -26.61
C GLN A 83 17.24 17.89 -27.20
N LEU A 84 16.43 18.43 -26.31
CA LEU A 84 15.37 19.36 -26.65
C LEU A 84 15.92 20.79 -26.80
N GLY A 85 15.35 21.54 -27.74
CA GLY A 85 15.62 22.97 -27.88
C GLY A 85 15.08 23.79 -26.70
N PRO A 86 15.51 25.04 -26.52
CA PRO A 86 14.98 25.92 -25.48
C PRO A 86 13.48 26.18 -25.68
N VAL A 87 12.75 26.25 -24.57
CA VAL A 87 11.32 26.53 -24.54
C VAL A 87 11.09 27.78 -23.67
N PRO A 88 10.48 28.85 -24.19
CA PRO A 88 10.17 30.04 -23.39
C PRO A 88 9.06 29.75 -22.37
N GLY A 89 9.06 30.46 -21.25
CA GLY A 89 8.06 30.32 -20.18
C GLY A 89 8.67 30.18 -18.79
N ILE A 90 7.85 30.31 -17.76
CA ILE A 90 8.27 30.16 -16.35
C ILE A 90 8.06 28.76 -15.81
N ARG A 91 7.11 28.00 -16.37
CA ARG A 91 6.80 26.63 -15.96
C ARG A 91 6.57 25.79 -17.21
N ILE A 92 7.37 24.76 -17.37
CA ILE A 92 7.33 23.90 -18.56
C ILE A 92 6.92 22.50 -18.11
N ALA A 93 5.92 21.94 -18.77
CA ALA A 93 5.43 20.59 -18.55
C ALA A 93 5.53 19.79 -19.85
N ILE A 94 6.17 18.62 -19.81
CA ILE A 94 6.34 17.77 -20.98
C ILE A 94 5.82 16.37 -20.67
N SER A 95 4.98 15.83 -21.54
CA SER A 95 4.51 14.45 -21.44
C SER A 95 4.91 13.65 -22.67
N PHE A 96 5.72 12.63 -22.46
CA PHE A 96 6.09 11.56 -23.38
C PHE A 96 5.33 10.25 -23.12
N LYS A 97 4.19 10.34 -22.42
CA LYS A 97 3.41 9.16 -22.03
C LYS A 97 3.05 8.25 -23.20
N ALA A 98 3.03 6.94 -22.99
CA ALA A 98 2.57 5.98 -24.00
C ALA A 98 3.37 6.12 -25.31
N ASN A 99 4.69 6.03 -25.21
CA ASN A 99 5.58 5.94 -26.36
C ASN A 99 6.32 4.58 -26.31
N ARG A 100 7.47 4.47 -26.97
CA ARG A 100 8.33 3.29 -26.95
C ARG A 100 9.75 3.66 -26.53
N ILE A 101 9.88 4.63 -25.62
CA ILE A 101 11.18 5.18 -25.23
C ILE A 101 12.01 4.07 -24.59
N LEU A 102 13.21 3.87 -25.13
CA LEU A 102 14.22 2.92 -24.68
C LEU A 102 15.48 3.64 -24.21
N ASP A 103 15.76 4.84 -24.70
CA ASP A 103 16.95 5.61 -24.35
C ASP A 103 16.63 7.10 -24.20
N ILE A 104 17.44 7.79 -23.40
CA ILE A 104 17.37 9.22 -23.14
C ILE A 104 18.81 9.73 -23.15
N GLU A 105 19.09 10.74 -23.98
CA GLU A 105 20.43 11.34 -24.06
C GLU A 105 20.81 12.08 -22.76
N ASP A 106 22.11 12.15 -22.47
CA ASP A 106 22.69 12.82 -21.29
C ASP A 106 22.30 14.28 -21.17
N ASP A 107 21.82 14.91 -22.22
CA ASP A 107 21.48 16.33 -22.22
C ASP A 107 20.12 16.61 -22.83
N ALA A 108 19.26 15.57 -22.82
CA ALA A 108 17.87 15.60 -23.24
C ALA A 108 17.13 16.86 -22.78
N PHE A 109 17.27 17.22 -21.50
CA PHE A 109 16.52 18.31 -20.87
C PHE A 109 17.36 19.56 -20.57
N ARG A 110 18.62 19.63 -21.03
CA ARG A 110 19.58 20.67 -20.63
C ARG A 110 19.12 22.10 -20.91
N ASN A 111 18.42 22.30 -22.02
CA ASN A 111 17.95 23.62 -22.44
C ASN A 111 16.59 24.00 -21.86
N ILE A 112 16.02 23.18 -20.97
CA ILE A 112 14.70 23.38 -20.36
C ILE A 112 14.87 23.56 -18.84
N GLU A 113 15.62 24.59 -18.44
CA GLU A 113 15.95 24.89 -17.03
C GLU A 113 14.70 24.96 -16.12
N ARG A 114 13.58 25.42 -16.69
CA ARG A 114 12.28 25.58 -16.00
C ARG A 114 11.30 24.41 -16.24
N LEU A 115 11.81 23.23 -16.54
CA LEU A 115 11.02 21.99 -16.58
C LEU A 115 10.51 21.67 -15.18
N VAL A 116 9.21 21.76 -14.96
CA VAL A 116 8.55 21.52 -13.66
C VAL A 116 7.89 20.14 -13.60
N TYR A 117 7.40 19.65 -14.74
CA TYR A 117 6.70 18.37 -14.85
C TYR A 117 7.22 17.57 -16.02
N LEU A 118 7.58 16.31 -15.77
CA LEU A 118 7.98 15.36 -16.79
C LEU A 118 7.22 14.05 -16.61
N ASP A 119 6.54 13.62 -17.66
CA ASP A 119 5.83 12.34 -17.71
C ASP A 119 6.43 11.43 -18.77
N LEU A 120 7.12 10.39 -18.31
CA LEU A 120 7.72 9.33 -19.09
C LEU A 120 6.96 8.00 -18.90
N SER A 121 5.73 8.04 -18.40
CA SER A 121 4.97 6.82 -18.07
C SER A 121 4.55 6.03 -19.31
N HIS A 122 4.31 4.72 -19.13
CA HIS A 122 3.95 3.81 -20.23
C HIS A 122 4.96 3.85 -21.38
N ASN A 123 6.23 3.57 -21.04
CA ASN A 123 7.31 3.43 -22.01
C ASN A 123 8.04 2.10 -21.75
N SER A 124 9.23 1.94 -22.30
CA SER A 124 10.08 0.75 -22.13
C SER A 124 11.40 1.10 -21.45
N ILE A 125 11.40 2.12 -20.58
CA ILE A 125 12.62 2.64 -19.95
C ILE A 125 13.10 1.67 -18.87
N SER A 126 14.36 1.28 -18.94
CA SER A 126 15.05 0.48 -17.93
C SER A 126 15.88 1.36 -16.99
N GLY A 127 16.27 0.82 -15.83
CA GLY A 127 16.98 1.57 -14.78
C GLY A 127 18.36 2.10 -15.21
N ASP A 128 19.05 1.41 -16.11
CA ASP A 128 20.36 1.80 -16.65
C ASP A 128 20.33 3.06 -17.53
N VAL A 129 19.17 3.38 -18.09
CA VAL A 129 18.94 4.62 -18.85
C VAL A 129 18.78 5.82 -17.90
N LEU A 130 18.31 5.57 -16.68
CA LEU A 130 18.00 6.59 -15.67
C LEU A 130 19.24 7.04 -14.91
N ARG A 131 20.15 7.70 -15.63
CA ARG A 131 21.37 8.32 -15.11
C ARG A 131 21.15 9.80 -14.76
N SER A 132 21.97 10.33 -13.86
CA SER A 132 21.84 11.72 -13.39
C SER A 132 22.00 12.75 -14.51
N GLU A 133 22.78 12.39 -15.53
CA GLU A 133 23.19 13.21 -16.64
C GLU A 133 21.97 13.76 -17.38
N ILE A 134 20.94 12.95 -17.62
CA ILE A 134 19.74 13.34 -18.41
C ILE A 134 19.07 14.62 -17.89
N PHE A 135 19.24 14.95 -16.61
CA PHE A 135 18.69 16.13 -15.95
C PHE A 135 19.70 17.26 -15.71
N GLN A 136 20.89 17.20 -16.29
CA GLN A 136 21.87 18.29 -16.23
C GLN A 136 21.26 19.57 -16.79
N GLY A 137 21.19 20.63 -15.98
CA GLY A 137 20.85 21.96 -16.43
C GLY A 137 21.98 22.64 -17.22
N PRO A 138 21.81 23.93 -17.57
CA PRO A 138 22.79 24.67 -18.36
C PRO A 138 24.19 24.66 -17.73
N TYR A 139 25.21 24.46 -18.56
CA TYR A 139 26.61 24.49 -18.13
C TYR A 139 27.09 25.94 -17.96
N LYS A 140 27.40 26.34 -16.73
CA LYS A 140 27.88 27.70 -16.40
C LYS A 140 29.07 27.59 -15.44
N ASN A 141 30.14 28.33 -15.71
CA ASN A 141 31.33 28.42 -14.84
C ASN A 141 31.96 27.07 -14.46
N GLY A 142 32.03 26.11 -15.39
CA GLY A 142 32.69 24.83 -15.15
C GLY A 142 31.80 23.76 -14.50
N VAL A 143 30.51 24.06 -14.25
CA VAL A 143 29.58 23.17 -13.54
C VAL A 143 28.24 23.14 -14.26
N TYR A 144 27.60 21.97 -14.33
CA TYR A 144 26.21 21.84 -14.76
C TYR A 144 25.26 22.33 -13.67
N GLY A 145 24.31 23.19 -14.05
CA GLY A 145 23.26 23.66 -13.14
C GLY A 145 22.17 22.63 -12.89
N ASP A 146 21.24 22.99 -12.02
CA ASP A 146 20.04 22.19 -11.73
C ASP A 146 18.89 22.54 -12.69
N ILE A 147 17.90 21.66 -12.79
CA ILE A 147 16.61 21.96 -13.41
C ILE A 147 15.51 22.05 -12.34
N ALA A 148 14.44 22.77 -12.64
CA ALA A 148 13.35 23.06 -11.70
C ALA A 148 12.34 21.91 -11.51
N LEU A 149 12.72 20.66 -11.77
CA LEU A 149 11.78 19.54 -11.82
C LEU A 149 11.11 19.30 -10.46
N GLU A 150 9.79 19.41 -10.42
CA GLU A 150 8.97 19.20 -9.21
C GLU A 150 8.26 17.84 -9.23
N THR A 151 7.88 17.35 -10.41
CA THR A 151 7.13 16.09 -10.58
C THR A 151 7.72 15.25 -11.70
N LEU A 152 8.06 14.00 -11.38
CA LEU A 152 8.55 13.01 -12.32
C LEU A 152 7.66 11.77 -12.28
N ASN A 153 7.04 11.45 -13.42
CA ASN A 153 6.27 10.24 -13.59
C ASN A 153 7.03 9.23 -14.47
N LEU A 154 7.43 8.11 -13.87
CA LEU A 154 8.13 6.99 -14.48
C LEU A 154 7.29 5.70 -14.45
N GLY A 155 5.99 5.79 -14.14
CA GLY A 155 5.15 4.62 -13.98
C GLY A 155 4.99 3.79 -15.27
N HIS A 156 4.70 2.50 -15.15
CA HIS A 156 4.55 1.59 -16.30
C HIS A 156 5.79 1.59 -17.23
N ASN A 157 6.95 1.25 -16.68
CA ASN A 157 8.21 1.08 -17.41
C ASN A 157 8.84 -0.28 -17.09
N LYS A 158 10.16 -0.42 -17.27
CA LYS A 158 10.95 -1.63 -16.98
C LYS A 158 12.07 -1.36 -15.97
N ILE A 159 11.77 -0.51 -15.00
CA ILE A 159 12.75 -0.06 -14.00
C ILE A 159 12.89 -1.12 -12.90
N HIS A 160 14.10 -1.64 -12.73
CA HIS A 160 14.46 -2.53 -11.62
C HIS A 160 15.19 -1.80 -10.49
N SER A 161 15.97 -0.77 -10.82
CA SER A 161 16.73 0.03 -9.86
C SER A 161 16.93 1.46 -10.39
N LEU A 162 17.31 2.38 -9.50
CA LEU A 162 17.69 3.75 -9.84
C LEU A 162 19.18 3.97 -9.60
N ASP A 163 19.82 4.78 -10.44
CA ASP A 163 21.20 5.21 -10.18
C ASP A 163 21.29 6.04 -8.89
N ARG A 164 22.39 5.87 -8.15
CA ARG A 164 22.61 6.52 -6.84
C ARG A 164 22.57 8.05 -6.88
N TYR A 165 22.84 8.66 -8.04
CA TYR A 165 22.87 10.10 -8.24
C TYR A 165 21.72 10.61 -9.10
N PHE A 166 20.71 9.77 -9.38
CA PHE A 166 19.64 10.09 -10.33
C PHE A 166 18.99 11.46 -10.10
N PHE A 167 18.78 11.85 -8.83
CA PHE A 167 18.15 13.14 -8.47
C PHE A 167 19.14 14.29 -8.18
N LYS A 168 20.42 14.15 -8.56
CA LYS A 168 21.46 15.14 -8.29
C LYS A 168 21.13 16.54 -8.81
N TYR A 169 20.58 16.62 -10.02
CA TYR A 169 20.25 17.89 -10.70
C TYR A 169 18.76 18.28 -10.60
N THR A 170 18.00 17.58 -9.75
CA THR A 170 16.55 17.83 -9.54
C THR A 170 16.25 18.06 -8.05
N PRO A 171 16.86 19.06 -7.40
CA PRO A 171 16.73 19.27 -5.96
C PRO A 171 15.30 19.65 -5.52
N ASN A 172 14.47 20.13 -6.44
CA ASN A 172 13.10 20.57 -6.18
C ASN A 172 12.05 19.45 -6.32
N LEU A 173 12.48 18.20 -6.54
CA LEU A 173 11.54 17.09 -6.75
C LEU A 173 10.66 16.88 -5.51
N THR A 174 9.34 16.93 -5.71
CA THR A 174 8.32 16.76 -4.67
C THR A 174 7.44 15.53 -4.92
N ARG A 175 7.31 15.07 -6.15
CA ARG A 175 6.46 13.93 -6.52
C ARG A 175 7.20 12.98 -7.43
N LEU A 176 7.25 11.72 -7.05
CA LEU A 176 7.88 10.65 -7.81
C LEU A 176 6.92 9.48 -7.93
N TYR A 177 6.61 9.11 -9.17
CA TYR A 177 5.78 7.95 -9.48
C TYR A 177 6.64 6.87 -10.14
N LEU A 178 6.76 5.72 -9.48
CA LEU A 178 7.51 4.54 -9.94
C LEU A 178 6.60 3.32 -10.11
N ASN A 179 5.29 3.50 -9.97
CA ASN A 179 4.31 2.42 -10.00
C ASN A 179 4.35 1.58 -11.27
N ASN A 180 3.95 0.31 -11.20
CA ASN A 180 3.98 -0.61 -12.34
C ASN A 180 5.38 -0.74 -12.97
N ASN A 181 6.40 -0.90 -12.14
CA ASN A 181 7.77 -1.22 -12.54
C ASN A 181 8.26 -2.44 -11.78
N PRO A 182 9.03 -3.36 -12.40
CA PRO A 182 9.49 -4.59 -11.75
C PRO A 182 10.65 -4.36 -10.78
N ILE A 183 10.46 -3.55 -9.73
CA ILE A 183 11.53 -3.20 -8.79
C ILE A 183 11.90 -4.39 -7.90
N GLU A 184 10.90 -5.14 -7.40
CA GLU A 184 11.00 -6.31 -6.50
C GLU A 184 11.68 -6.05 -5.14
N ILE A 185 12.77 -5.27 -5.10
CA ILE A 185 13.57 -4.94 -3.92
C ILE A 185 14.07 -3.50 -4.04
N LEU A 186 13.93 -2.73 -2.96
CA LEU A 186 14.64 -1.45 -2.83
C LEU A 186 16.11 -1.71 -2.48
N ASP A 187 16.93 -1.89 -3.50
CA ASP A 187 18.36 -2.15 -3.34
C ASP A 187 19.13 -0.95 -2.77
N HIS A 188 20.37 -1.18 -2.33
CA HIS A 188 21.17 -0.11 -1.71
C HIS A 188 21.36 1.11 -2.62
N VAL A 189 21.50 0.90 -3.93
CA VAL A 189 21.73 1.98 -4.91
C VAL A 189 20.47 2.85 -5.05
N THR A 190 19.31 2.22 -5.18
CA THR A 190 18.01 2.90 -5.24
C THR A 190 17.72 3.65 -3.94
N MET A 191 18.05 3.07 -2.78
CA MET A 191 17.91 3.75 -1.49
C MET A 191 18.80 5.00 -1.41
N LEU A 192 20.04 4.96 -1.93
CA LEU A 192 20.89 6.14 -2.02
C LEU A 192 20.25 7.23 -2.91
N ALA A 193 19.68 6.84 -4.05
CA ALA A 193 18.96 7.75 -4.93
C ALA A 193 17.80 8.44 -4.18
N LEU A 194 16.90 7.65 -3.58
CA LEU A 194 15.75 8.16 -2.82
C LEU A 194 16.19 9.07 -1.67
N SER A 195 17.23 8.71 -0.92
CA SER A 195 17.73 9.53 0.19
C SER A 195 18.20 10.94 -0.22
N SER A 196 18.54 11.13 -1.50
CA SER A 196 18.93 12.42 -2.06
C SER A 196 17.75 13.33 -2.41
N ALA A 197 16.55 12.76 -2.62
CA ALA A 197 15.31 13.49 -2.92
C ALA A 197 14.68 14.09 -1.64
N ARG A 198 15.40 15.00 -0.97
CA ARG A 198 15.05 15.53 0.36
C ARG A 198 13.75 16.33 0.42
N ASN A 199 13.27 16.80 -0.73
CA ASN A 199 12.02 17.56 -0.85
C ASN A 199 10.82 16.69 -1.25
N LEU A 200 11.00 15.38 -1.36
CA LEU A 200 9.94 14.47 -1.79
C LEU A 200 8.78 14.46 -0.79
N GLU A 201 7.57 14.71 -1.28
CA GLU A 201 6.32 14.75 -0.53
C GLU A 201 5.40 13.56 -0.88
N VAL A 202 5.46 13.09 -2.13
CA VAL A 202 4.64 11.97 -2.64
C VAL A 202 5.55 10.95 -3.31
N LEU A 203 5.42 9.69 -2.90
CA LEU A 203 6.10 8.55 -3.50
C LEU A 203 5.08 7.45 -3.81
N ASP A 204 4.98 7.06 -5.07
CA ASP A 204 4.14 5.96 -5.50
C ASP A 204 5.02 4.77 -5.93
N LEU A 205 4.93 3.69 -5.16
CA LEU A 205 5.59 2.40 -5.37
C LEU A 205 4.55 1.28 -5.55
N SER A 206 3.32 1.62 -5.94
CA SER A 206 2.28 0.61 -6.17
C SER A 206 2.62 -0.29 -7.36
N LYS A 207 2.20 -1.56 -7.34
CA LYS A 207 2.45 -2.50 -8.44
C LYS A 207 3.93 -2.65 -8.79
N THR A 208 4.80 -2.71 -7.77
CA THR A 208 6.25 -2.85 -7.99
C THR A 208 6.83 -4.20 -7.57
N GLU A 209 5.96 -5.14 -7.19
CA GLU A 209 6.30 -6.50 -6.80
C GLU A 209 7.20 -6.56 -5.53
N ILE A 210 7.24 -5.47 -4.75
CA ILE A 210 8.08 -5.39 -3.56
C ILE A 210 7.54 -6.30 -2.46
N GLY A 211 8.35 -7.24 -1.99
CA GLY A 211 8.00 -8.12 -0.87
C GLY A 211 8.41 -7.59 0.51
N SER A 212 9.44 -6.74 0.57
CA SER A 212 9.93 -6.16 1.82
C SER A 212 10.69 -4.86 1.57
N ILE A 213 10.67 -3.95 2.54
CA ILE A 213 11.40 -2.69 2.48
C ILE A 213 12.48 -2.70 3.57
N PRO A 214 13.77 -2.45 3.23
CA PRO A 214 14.84 -2.33 4.22
C PRO A 214 14.58 -1.21 5.25
N LEU A 215 15.09 -1.40 6.47
CA LEU A 215 14.84 -0.50 7.60
C LEU A 215 15.24 0.96 7.33
N ASP A 216 16.25 1.20 6.50
CA ASP A 216 16.79 2.51 6.18
C ASP A 216 16.30 3.10 4.85
N ALA A 217 15.37 2.43 4.15
CA ALA A 217 14.96 2.80 2.79
C ALA A 217 14.37 4.21 2.65
N PHE A 218 13.71 4.72 3.70
CA PHE A 218 13.10 6.04 3.70
C PHE A 218 13.95 7.10 4.43
N LYS A 219 15.20 6.77 4.77
CA LYS A 219 16.11 7.71 5.42
C LYS A 219 16.38 8.92 4.53
N GLY A 220 16.19 10.12 5.08
CA GLY A 220 16.42 11.40 4.37
C GLY A 220 15.17 11.98 3.71
N LEU A 221 14.06 11.23 3.61
CA LEU A 221 12.79 11.68 3.05
C LEU A 221 11.98 12.51 4.07
N ALA A 222 12.59 13.57 4.60
CA ALA A 222 12.10 14.33 5.75
C ALA A 222 10.84 15.18 5.47
N LYS A 223 10.33 15.19 4.25
CA LYS A 223 9.10 15.89 3.85
C LYS A 223 8.01 14.96 3.33
N LEU A 224 8.23 13.64 3.35
CA LEU A 224 7.33 12.67 2.73
C LEU A 224 6.00 12.63 3.49
N GLN A 225 4.91 12.87 2.76
CA GLN A 225 3.54 12.99 3.30
C GLN A 225 2.62 11.89 2.80
N GLN A 226 2.87 11.35 1.61
CA GLN A 226 2.05 10.33 1.00
C GLN A 226 2.91 9.22 0.42
N ILE A 227 2.56 7.97 0.76
CA ILE A 227 3.14 6.78 0.14
C ILE A 227 2.02 5.87 -0.31
N ASP A 228 2.11 5.41 -1.56
CA ASP A 228 1.31 4.32 -2.09
C ASP A 228 2.17 3.06 -2.23
N LEU A 229 1.78 2.00 -1.52
CA LEU A 229 2.40 0.68 -1.50
C LEU A 229 1.43 -0.41 -1.98
N SER A 230 0.35 -0.02 -2.66
CA SER A 230 -0.71 -0.96 -3.08
C SER A 230 -0.21 -1.96 -4.13
N ASP A 231 -0.88 -3.12 -4.23
CA ASP A 231 -0.59 -4.14 -5.23
C ASP A 231 0.88 -4.62 -5.20
N ASN A 232 1.42 -4.85 -4.01
CA ASN A 232 2.77 -5.37 -3.80
C ASN A 232 2.69 -6.77 -3.16
N GLN A 233 3.81 -7.24 -2.59
CA GLN A 233 3.92 -8.57 -1.99
C GLN A 233 4.14 -8.48 -0.47
N PHE A 234 3.63 -7.43 0.18
CA PHE A 234 3.80 -7.22 1.62
C PHE A 234 2.94 -8.19 2.43
N VAL A 235 3.59 -9.02 3.24
CA VAL A 235 2.91 -9.90 4.22
C VAL A 235 2.66 -9.18 5.56
N THR A 236 3.43 -8.13 5.83
CA THR A 236 3.33 -7.28 7.01
C THR A 236 3.57 -5.82 6.64
N VAL A 237 3.08 -4.88 7.45
CA VAL A 237 3.37 -3.45 7.27
C VAL A 237 4.88 -3.19 7.49
N PRO A 238 5.57 -2.47 6.59
CA PRO A 238 7.00 -2.23 6.73
C PRO A 238 7.38 -1.32 7.92
N GLU A 239 8.28 -1.79 8.79
CA GLU A 239 8.78 -1.02 9.96
C GLU A 239 9.51 0.28 9.55
N SER A 240 10.12 0.30 8.36
CA SER A 240 10.82 1.47 7.81
C SER A 240 9.94 2.71 7.69
N LEU A 241 8.61 2.57 7.60
CA LEU A 241 7.66 3.68 7.57
C LEU A 241 7.76 4.56 8.84
N SER A 242 8.23 4.00 9.96
CA SER A 242 8.47 4.75 11.20
C SER A 242 9.48 5.90 11.01
N LEU A 243 10.41 5.80 10.05
CA LEU A 243 11.37 6.86 9.73
C LEU A 243 10.71 8.14 9.20
N VAL A 244 9.55 8.00 8.56
CA VAL A 244 8.76 9.12 8.01
C VAL A 244 7.47 9.34 8.80
N GLY A 245 7.26 8.65 9.92
CA GLY A 245 6.03 8.71 10.71
C GLY A 245 5.70 10.08 11.31
N ASN A 246 6.67 11.00 11.37
CA ASN A 246 6.47 12.40 11.77
C ASN A 246 5.94 13.29 10.64
N THR A 247 6.02 12.87 9.38
CA THR A 247 5.57 13.67 8.23
C THR A 247 4.51 12.97 7.39
N LEU A 248 4.46 11.63 7.43
CA LEU A 248 3.51 10.81 6.70
C LEU A 248 2.08 11.07 7.19
N LYS A 249 1.20 11.37 6.25
CA LYS A 249 -0.22 11.69 6.46
C LYS A 249 -1.15 10.70 5.77
N TYR A 250 -0.76 10.20 4.61
CA TYR A 250 -1.55 9.31 3.77
C TYR A 250 -0.75 8.05 3.48
N LEU A 251 -1.31 6.90 3.85
CA LEU A 251 -0.69 5.60 3.61
C LEU A 251 -1.75 4.66 3.05
N THR A 252 -1.47 4.12 1.88
CA THR A 252 -2.25 3.05 1.27
C THR A 252 -1.35 1.87 0.95
N PHE A 253 -1.83 0.67 1.23
CA PHE A 253 -1.18 -0.60 0.85
C PHE A 253 -2.24 -1.63 0.52
N ASN A 254 -3.27 -1.20 -0.21
CA ASN A 254 -4.34 -2.08 -0.66
C ASN A 254 -3.80 -3.24 -1.50
N ASN A 255 -4.54 -4.33 -1.60
CA ASN A 255 -4.17 -5.49 -2.43
C ASN A 255 -2.75 -6.02 -2.15
N ASN A 256 -2.46 -6.33 -0.89
CA ASN A 256 -1.24 -7.00 -0.47
C ASN A 256 -1.57 -8.34 0.22
N PRO A 257 -0.63 -9.30 0.27
CA PRO A 257 -0.82 -10.57 0.98
C PRO A 257 -0.69 -10.45 2.51
N ILE A 258 -1.22 -9.37 3.10
CA ILE A 258 -1.16 -9.13 4.54
C ILE A 258 -2.03 -10.15 5.26
N VAL A 259 -1.43 -10.85 6.23
CA VAL A 259 -2.13 -11.91 6.98
C VAL A 259 -2.76 -11.35 8.25
N GLU A 260 -2.07 -10.47 8.96
CA GLU A 260 -2.54 -9.91 10.22
C GLU A 260 -2.09 -8.46 10.42
N LEU A 261 -2.89 -7.70 11.16
CA LEU A 261 -2.48 -6.38 11.69
C LEU A 261 -2.40 -6.44 13.22
N ASN A 262 -1.24 -6.11 13.78
CA ASN A 262 -0.92 -6.23 15.21
C ASN A 262 -0.35 -4.92 15.79
N ASP A 263 0.07 -4.96 17.05
CA ASP A 263 0.57 -3.80 17.79
C ASP A 263 1.89 -3.21 17.25
N ASP A 264 2.60 -3.96 16.41
CA ASP A 264 3.83 -3.50 15.74
C ASP A 264 3.55 -2.87 14.36
N SER A 265 2.38 -3.13 13.75
CA SER A 265 2.10 -2.77 12.34
C SER A 265 2.22 -1.28 12.02
N PHE A 266 1.85 -0.39 12.94
CA PHE A 266 1.82 1.06 12.66
C PHE A 266 2.68 1.88 13.63
N VAL A 267 3.66 1.24 14.27
CA VAL A 267 4.54 1.91 15.24
C VAL A 267 5.23 3.11 14.59
N GLY A 268 5.21 4.25 15.29
CA GLY A 268 5.83 5.50 14.85
C GLY A 268 4.95 6.38 13.94
N LEU A 269 3.83 5.90 13.41
CA LEU A 269 2.98 6.63 12.46
C LEU A 269 1.97 7.58 13.13
N SER A 270 2.44 8.41 14.06
CA SER A 270 1.56 9.21 14.92
C SER A 270 0.85 10.39 14.22
N ASN A 271 1.36 10.84 13.07
CA ASN A 271 0.80 11.93 12.29
C ASN A 271 -0.05 11.47 11.09
N LEU A 272 -0.25 10.16 10.95
CA LEU A 272 -1.08 9.60 9.88
C LEU A 272 -2.53 10.10 10.06
N LEU A 273 -3.09 10.63 8.98
CA LEU A 273 -4.45 11.17 8.91
C LEU A 273 -5.40 10.18 8.24
N GLU A 274 -4.91 9.43 7.28
CA GLU A 274 -5.69 8.50 6.47
C GLU A 274 -4.89 7.23 6.22
N LEU A 275 -5.56 6.11 6.46
CA LEU A 275 -5.01 4.77 6.32
C LEU A 275 -5.96 3.93 5.49
N GLU A 276 -5.44 3.37 4.40
CA GLU A 276 -6.16 2.41 3.57
C GLU A 276 -5.53 1.01 3.65
N VAL A 277 -6.36 0.06 4.08
CA VAL A 277 -6.05 -1.37 4.16
C VAL A 277 -7.23 -2.17 3.61
N GLY A 278 -7.43 -2.06 2.30
CA GLY A 278 -8.46 -2.80 1.58
C GLY A 278 -7.89 -3.83 0.62
N GLU A 279 -8.76 -4.72 0.13
CA GLU A 279 -8.40 -5.73 -0.88
C GLU A 279 -7.28 -6.70 -0.41
N ASN A 280 -7.05 -6.83 0.90
CA ASN A 280 -6.08 -7.78 1.45
C ASN A 280 -6.77 -9.13 1.69
N ASP A 281 -6.73 -9.99 0.67
CA ASP A 281 -7.41 -11.29 0.67
C ASP A 281 -7.00 -12.22 1.82
N TYR A 282 -5.80 -12.08 2.38
CA TYR A 282 -5.29 -12.95 3.44
C TYR A 282 -5.53 -12.42 4.85
N LEU A 283 -6.00 -11.17 4.98
CA LEU A 283 -6.20 -10.53 6.27
C LEU A 283 -7.40 -11.17 6.97
N ASP A 284 -7.19 -11.84 8.10
CA ASP A 284 -8.24 -12.55 8.83
C ASP A 284 -8.66 -11.87 10.14
N GLU A 285 -7.73 -11.21 10.81
CA GLU A 285 -7.90 -10.56 12.10
C GLU A 285 -7.15 -9.22 12.22
N VAL A 286 -7.83 -8.24 12.83
CA VAL A 286 -7.18 -7.05 13.41
C VAL A 286 -7.02 -7.25 14.92
N LYS A 287 -5.79 -7.36 15.39
CA LYS A 287 -5.47 -7.68 16.79
C LYS A 287 -5.64 -6.48 17.72
N ARG A 288 -5.42 -6.75 19.01
CA ARG A 288 -5.46 -5.72 20.06
C ARG A 288 -4.39 -4.65 19.82
N SER A 289 -4.69 -3.42 20.20
CA SER A 289 -3.77 -2.28 20.16
C SER A 289 -3.23 -1.87 18.78
N THR A 290 -3.60 -2.55 17.68
CA THR A 290 -3.11 -2.29 16.32
C THR A 290 -3.13 -0.80 15.94
N PHE A 291 -4.20 -0.07 16.22
CA PHE A 291 -4.33 1.34 15.84
C PHE A 291 -3.90 2.32 16.93
N THR A 292 -3.39 1.83 18.07
CA THR A 292 -2.94 2.68 19.19
C THR A 292 -1.86 3.71 18.79
N PRO A 293 -0.91 3.41 17.89
CA PRO A 293 0.07 4.40 17.44
C PRO A 293 -0.53 5.59 16.67
N LEU A 294 -1.68 5.40 16.02
CA LEU A 294 -2.27 6.32 15.03
C LEU A 294 -3.07 7.46 15.68
N LYS A 295 -2.38 8.32 16.43
CA LYS A 295 -3.00 9.37 17.28
C LYS A 295 -3.74 10.46 16.49
N SER A 296 -3.37 10.68 15.24
CA SER A 296 -3.94 11.73 14.39
C SER A 296 -4.94 11.21 13.35
N LEU A 297 -5.24 9.90 13.36
CA LEU A 297 -6.02 9.26 12.32
C LEU A 297 -7.44 9.82 12.27
N ARG A 298 -7.87 10.20 11.07
CA ARG A 298 -9.20 10.76 10.80
C ARG A 298 -10.04 9.85 9.93
N VAL A 299 -9.41 9.11 9.03
CA VAL A 299 -10.09 8.23 8.08
C VAL A 299 -9.42 6.86 8.08
N LEU A 300 -10.23 5.81 8.21
CA LEU A 300 -9.78 4.42 8.17
C LEU A 300 -10.60 3.64 7.15
N HIS A 301 -9.93 3.17 6.10
CA HIS A 301 -10.49 2.22 5.14
C HIS A 301 -10.01 0.82 5.47
N LEU A 302 -10.96 -0.06 5.79
CA LEU A 302 -10.75 -1.48 6.07
C LEU A 302 -11.82 -2.27 5.31
N CYS A 303 -12.01 -1.96 4.03
CA CYS A 303 -13.05 -2.53 3.18
C CYS A 303 -12.49 -3.57 2.20
N HIS A 304 -13.35 -4.43 1.67
CA HIS A 304 -12.96 -5.42 0.66
C HIS A 304 -11.88 -6.41 1.14
N ASN A 305 -11.84 -6.78 2.42
CA ASN A 305 -10.98 -7.87 2.91
C ASN A 305 -11.85 -9.11 3.16
N PRO A 306 -12.04 -9.99 2.15
CA PRO A 306 -13.07 -11.04 2.19
C PRO A 306 -12.84 -12.12 3.27
N ASN A 307 -11.63 -12.21 3.83
CA ASN A 307 -11.34 -13.13 4.94
C ASN A 307 -11.33 -12.47 6.31
N LEU A 308 -11.48 -11.15 6.41
CA LEU A 308 -11.47 -10.44 7.67
C LEU A 308 -12.75 -10.73 8.46
N ARG A 309 -12.60 -11.46 9.57
CA ARG A 309 -13.73 -11.96 10.39
C ARG A 309 -13.85 -11.29 11.74
N TYR A 310 -12.76 -10.73 12.25
CA TYR A 310 -12.71 -10.21 13.60
C TYR A 310 -11.83 -8.97 13.72
N ILE A 311 -12.36 -7.96 14.42
CA ILE A 311 -11.63 -6.80 14.88
C ILE A 311 -11.66 -6.82 16.40
N SER A 312 -10.49 -6.89 17.03
CA SER A 312 -10.38 -6.89 18.48
C SER A 312 -11.07 -5.68 19.10
N HIS A 313 -11.91 -5.91 20.10
CA HIS A 313 -12.54 -4.84 20.90
C HIS A 313 -11.53 -3.89 21.58
N ASN A 314 -10.25 -4.26 21.62
CA ASN A 314 -9.14 -3.44 22.13
C ASN A 314 -8.23 -2.89 21.02
N ALA A 315 -8.61 -2.94 19.74
CA ALA A 315 -7.80 -2.42 18.63
C ALA A 315 -7.40 -0.94 18.81
N PHE A 316 -8.30 -0.14 19.39
CA PHE A 316 -8.11 1.30 19.67
C PHE A 316 -7.84 1.63 21.14
N ARG A 317 -7.44 0.66 21.97
CA ARG A 317 -7.38 0.81 23.45
C ARG A 317 -6.67 2.06 23.94
N GLY A 318 -5.60 2.50 23.27
CA GLY A 318 -4.82 3.68 23.67
C GLY A 318 -5.34 5.05 23.19
N LEU A 319 -6.42 5.11 22.41
CA LEU A 319 -6.95 6.36 21.83
C LEU A 319 -8.19 6.93 22.52
N LYS A 320 -8.67 6.32 23.63
CA LYS A 320 -9.95 6.67 24.28
C LYS A 320 -10.15 8.18 24.52
N ASP A 321 -9.15 8.86 25.09
CA ASP A 321 -9.24 10.28 25.44
C ASP A 321 -8.74 11.23 24.33
N LYS A 322 -8.15 10.68 23.26
CA LYS A 322 -7.51 11.42 22.16
C LYS A 322 -8.15 11.07 20.81
N TRP A 323 -9.44 10.80 20.83
CA TRP A 323 -10.18 10.32 19.67
C TRP A 323 -10.21 11.36 18.55
N THR A 324 -9.61 11.01 17.41
CA THR A 324 -9.51 11.84 16.21
C THR A 324 -10.26 11.26 15.01
N LEU A 325 -10.55 9.96 15.03
CA LEU A 325 -11.16 9.21 13.93
C LEU A 325 -12.59 9.68 13.66
N LYS A 326 -12.86 10.04 12.40
CA LYS A 326 -14.12 10.59 11.91
C LYS A 326 -14.83 9.63 10.97
N GLU A 327 -14.08 8.94 10.13
CA GLU A 327 -14.64 8.10 9.09
C GLU A 327 -14.05 6.70 9.18
N VAL A 328 -14.93 5.70 9.13
CA VAL A 328 -14.54 4.29 9.18
C VAL A 328 -15.34 3.54 8.12
N TYR A 329 -14.64 2.84 7.22
CA TYR A 329 -15.23 2.05 6.17
C TYR A 329 -14.87 0.57 6.38
N LEU A 330 -15.87 -0.25 6.73
CA LEU A 330 -15.77 -1.68 6.97
C LEU A 330 -16.54 -2.50 5.94
N ASP A 331 -16.86 -1.91 4.79
CA ASP A 331 -17.67 -2.54 3.75
C ASP A 331 -17.02 -3.79 3.16
N ASP A 332 -17.83 -4.75 2.75
CA ASP A 332 -17.40 -5.91 1.95
C ASP A 332 -16.27 -6.73 2.62
N ASN A 333 -16.45 -7.05 3.91
CA ASN A 333 -15.61 -8.01 4.63
C ASN A 333 -16.45 -9.25 5.04
N ASN A 334 -15.90 -10.10 5.89
CA ASN A 334 -16.60 -11.23 6.49
C ASN A 334 -16.83 -11.04 7.99
N LEU A 335 -17.03 -9.80 8.42
CA LEU A 335 -17.30 -9.47 9.82
C LEU A 335 -18.72 -9.94 10.18
N SER A 336 -18.84 -10.51 11.37
CA SER A 336 -20.14 -10.92 11.93
C SER A 336 -20.52 -10.14 13.16
N GLU A 337 -19.57 -9.67 13.95
CA GLU A 337 -19.81 -8.96 15.20
C GLU A 337 -18.89 -7.76 15.35
N LEU A 338 -19.39 -6.71 15.99
CA LEU A 338 -18.63 -5.55 16.44
C LEU A 338 -18.94 -5.30 17.91
N SER A 339 -17.90 -5.00 18.69
CA SER A 339 -18.08 -4.65 20.10
C SER A 339 -18.53 -3.19 20.24
N ALA A 340 -19.51 -2.96 21.12
CA ALA A 340 -19.94 -1.61 21.48
C ALA A 340 -18.80 -0.76 22.10
N ASP A 341 -17.79 -1.41 22.69
CA ASP A 341 -16.63 -0.76 23.31
C ASP A 341 -15.44 -0.57 22.36
N LEU A 342 -15.53 -1.04 21.10
CA LEU A 342 -14.45 -0.96 20.12
C LEU A 342 -13.97 0.47 19.92
N MET A 343 -14.92 1.41 19.83
CA MET A 343 -14.68 2.83 19.60
C MET A 343 -15.88 3.66 20.09
N PRO A 344 -15.72 4.97 20.36
CA PRO A 344 -16.84 5.85 20.62
C PRO A 344 -17.61 6.13 19.32
N TRP A 345 -18.55 5.24 18.96
CA TRP A 345 -19.31 5.31 17.71
C TRP A 345 -20.07 6.64 17.52
N ASN A 346 -20.45 7.28 18.63
CA ASN A 346 -21.09 8.60 18.64
C ASN A 346 -20.17 9.75 18.19
N LYS A 347 -18.86 9.55 18.09
CA LYS A 347 -17.88 10.56 17.60
C LYS A 347 -17.63 10.52 16.10
N LEU A 348 -18.02 9.45 15.41
CA LEU A 348 -17.88 9.32 13.96
C LEU A 348 -18.74 10.34 13.19
N GLU A 349 -18.39 10.60 11.95
CA GLU A 349 -19.15 11.40 10.99
C GLU A 349 -19.72 10.48 9.90
N THR A 350 -18.92 9.51 9.44
CA THR A 350 -19.31 8.53 8.40
C THR A 350 -18.92 7.11 8.83
N LEU A 351 -19.80 6.15 8.54
CA LEU A 351 -19.60 4.72 8.79
C LEU A 351 -20.05 3.91 7.55
N GLY A 352 -19.12 3.18 6.94
CA GLY A 352 -19.41 2.12 5.98
C GLY A 352 -19.39 0.76 6.66
N MET A 353 -20.41 -0.07 6.44
CA MET A 353 -20.50 -1.42 7.01
C MET A 353 -21.33 -2.39 6.17
N THR A 354 -21.56 -2.09 4.90
CA THR A 354 -22.32 -2.95 4.00
C THR A 354 -21.53 -4.21 3.63
N GLY A 355 -22.16 -5.19 2.97
CA GLY A 355 -21.44 -6.36 2.45
C GLY A 355 -20.82 -7.29 3.51
N ASN A 356 -21.35 -7.33 4.73
CA ASN A 356 -20.87 -8.18 5.82
C ASN A 356 -21.96 -9.12 6.33
N ASN A 357 -21.59 -10.10 7.16
CA ASN A 357 -22.48 -11.14 7.68
C ASN A 357 -22.97 -10.81 9.10
N TRP A 358 -23.56 -9.63 9.30
CA TRP A 358 -23.84 -9.09 10.63
C TRP A 358 -24.81 -9.95 11.46
N LEU A 359 -24.36 -10.33 12.65
CA LEU A 359 -25.19 -10.79 13.75
C LEU A 359 -25.77 -9.58 14.47
N CYS A 360 -27.07 -9.37 14.30
CA CYS A 360 -27.84 -8.32 14.96
C CYS A 360 -28.13 -8.68 16.42
N ASN A 361 -27.07 -8.63 17.22
CA ASN A 361 -27.06 -8.83 18.66
C ASN A 361 -27.23 -7.50 19.41
N CYS A 362 -27.04 -7.55 20.73
CA CYS A 362 -27.19 -6.38 21.59
C CYS A 362 -26.08 -5.36 21.50
N ASP A 363 -24.88 -5.78 21.11
CA ASP A 363 -23.80 -4.82 20.85
C ASP A 363 -24.12 -4.00 19.60
N LEU A 364 -24.53 -4.65 18.51
CA LEU A 364 -24.91 -3.93 17.30
C LEU A 364 -26.14 -3.02 17.53
N ALA A 365 -27.13 -3.49 18.29
CA ALA A 365 -28.26 -2.66 18.71
C ALA A 365 -27.79 -1.43 19.50
N ASN A 366 -26.87 -1.59 20.45
CA ASN A 366 -26.32 -0.51 21.26
C ASN A 366 -25.53 0.50 20.39
N ILE A 367 -24.70 0.01 19.46
CA ILE A 367 -23.93 0.82 18.51
C ILE A 367 -24.86 1.70 17.68
N VAL A 368 -25.87 1.10 17.05
CA VAL A 368 -26.75 1.78 16.11
C VAL A 368 -27.69 2.75 16.82
N THR A 369 -28.30 2.32 17.93
CA THR A 369 -29.35 3.08 18.61
C THR A 369 -28.80 4.03 19.68
N ARG A 370 -28.16 3.51 20.74
CA ARG A 370 -27.72 4.31 21.88
C ARG A 370 -26.49 5.16 21.57
N GLN A 371 -25.57 4.65 20.76
CA GLN A 371 -24.40 5.42 20.32
C GLN A 371 -24.64 6.19 19.02
N GLY A 372 -25.84 6.10 18.44
CA GLY A 372 -26.27 6.91 17.30
C GLY A 372 -25.55 6.61 15.97
N ALA A 373 -24.86 5.47 15.85
CA ALA A 373 -24.18 5.09 14.62
C ALA A 373 -25.14 4.89 13.44
N GLY A 374 -26.41 4.56 13.70
CA GLY A 374 -27.42 4.32 12.65
C GLY A 374 -27.75 5.53 11.77
N THR A 375 -27.35 6.74 12.19
CA THR A 375 -27.51 7.98 11.41
C THR A 375 -26.27 8.37 10.62
N LYS A 376 -25.20 7.58 10.73
CA LYS A 376 -23.86 7.90 10.19
C LYS A 376 -23.49 7.06 8.99
N PHE A 377 -24.40 6.21 8.52
CA PHE A 377 -24.14 5.40 7.34
C PHE A 377 -23.91 6.28 6.12
N ARG A 378 -22.94 5.90 5.29
CA ARG A 378 -22.63 6.64 4.05
C ARG A 378 -23.91 6.74 3.19
N PRO A 379 -24.15 7.87 2.49
CA PRO A 379 -25.33 8.02 1.65
C PRO A 379 -25.47 6.89 0.62
N GLY A 380 -26.61 6.19 0.64
CA GLY A 380 -26.89 5.05 -0.23
C GLY A 380 -26.55 3.68 0.37
N ASP A 381 -25.86 3.62 1.52
CA ASP A 381 -25.59 2.36 2.20
C ASP A 381 -26.85 1.82 2.89
N ILE A 382 -27.11 0.53 2.72
CA ILE A 382 -28.26 -0.16 3.29
C ILE A 382 -27.78 -1.45 3.98
N PRO A 383 -27.16 -1.35 5.18
CA PRO A 383 -26.64 -2.51 5.88
C PRO A 383 -27.80 -3.34 6.47
N TYR A 384 -27.73 -4.66 6.34
CA TYR A 384 -28.76 -5.59 6.78
C TYR A 384 -28.19 -6.66 7.72
N CYS A 385 -29.08 -7.20 8.54
CA CYS A 385 -28.82 -8.32 9.43
C CYS A 385 -28.73 -9.61 8.62
N ALA A 386 -27.70 -10.40 8.85
CA ALA A 386 -27.64 -11.77 8.33
C ALA A 386 -28.13 -12.79 9.36
N ALA A 387 -27.90 -12.52 10.64
CA ALA A 387 -28.32 -13.34 11.77
C ALA A 387 -28.87 -12.47 12.93
N PRO A 388 -29.61 -13.04 13.90
CA PRO A 388 -30.17 -14.39 13.90
C PRO A 388 -31.26 -14.54 12.81
N MET A 389 -31.69 -15.77 12.51
CA MET A 389 -32.65 -16.06 11.43
C MET A 389 -33.94 -15.19 11.49
N ARG A 390 -34.40 -14.82 12.69
CA ARG A 390 -35.58 -13.96 12.89
C ARG A 390 -35.40 -12.51 12.42
N MET A 391 -34.17 -12.06 12.27
CA MET A 391 -33.80 -10.72 11.82
C MET A 391 -33.08 -10.76 10.48
N SER A 392 -32.88 -11.94 9.88
CA SER A 392 -32.17 -12.06 8.61
C SER A 392 -32.90 -11.27 7.52
N GLY A 393 -32.20 -10.39 6.82
CA GLY A 393 -32.74 -9.47 5.81
C GLY A 393 -33.29 -8.15 6.37
N GLU A 394 -33.43 -8.00 7.69
CA GLU A 394 -33.87 -6.74 8.30
C GLU A 394 -32.78 -5.68 8.21
N TYR A 395 -33.17 -4.43 7.98
CA TYR A 395 -32.23 -3.31 7.99
C TYR A 395 -31.67 -3.08 9.39
N ILE A 396 -30.36 -2.85 9.47
CA ILE A 396 -29.67 -2.64 10.75
C ILE A 396 -30.19 -1.39 11.48
N THR A 397 -30.68 -0.39 10.75
CA THR A 397 -31.34 0.80 11.31
C THR A 397 -32.64 0.50 12.06
N ASN A 398 -33.30 -0.63 11.78
CA ASN A 398 -34.56 -1.03 12.41
C ASN A 398 -34.38 -1.86 13.68
N ILE A 399 -33.14 -2.18 14.06
CA ILE A 399 -32.86 -2.95 15.28
C ILE A 399 -33.30 -2.12 16.50
N THR A 400 -34.01 -2.76 17.44
CA THR A 400 -34.42 -2.12 18.69
C THR A 400 -33.74 -2.74 19.90
N MET A 401 -33.47 -1.93 20.93
CA MET A 401 -32.93 -2.40 22.22
C MET A 401 -33.92 -3.27 23.00
N THR A 402 -35.18 -3.38 22.59
CA THR A 402 -36.21 -4.15 23.30
C THR A 402 -35.96 -5.67 23.27
N PHE A 403 -35.23 -6.14 22.25
CA PHE A 403 -34.77 -7.52 22.14
C PHE A 403 -33.64 -7.85 23.12
N CYS A 404 -32.99 -6.84 23.67
CA CYS A 404 -31.82 -7.01 24.52
C CYS A 404 -32.24 -7.10 25.98
N PRO A 405 -31.91 -8.20 26.68
CA PRO A 405 -32.04 -8.19 28.12
C PRO A 405 -31.18 -7.04 28.62
N THR A 406 -31.83 -6.03 29.22
CA THR A 406 -31.10 -5.07 30.03
C THR A 406 -30.33 -5.91 31.03
N LEU A 407 -29.01 -5.71 31.14
CA LEU A 407 -28.30 -6.16 32.33
C LEU A 407 -28.99 -5.47 33.50
N ASP A 408 -29.98 -6.16 34.06
CA ASP A 408 -30.67 -5.68 35.23
C ASP A 408 -29.61 -5.67 36.33
N SER A 409 -29.43 -4.51 36.96
CA SER A 409 -28.54 -4.35 38.12
C SER A 409 -28.93 -5.26 39.30
N THR A 410 -30.03 -6.02 39.18
CA THR A 410 -30.41 -7.11 40.09
C THR A 410 -29.67 -8.43 39.83
N PHE A 411 -28.87 -8.55 38.76
CA PHE A 411 -27.92 -9.65 38.62
C PHE A 411 -26.83 -9.48 39.67
N ILE A 412 -27.09 -10.02 40.86
CA ILE A 412 -26.06 -10.29 41.86
C ILE A 412 -25.00 -11.09 41.11
N PRO A 413 -23.74 -10.58 40.97
CA PRO A 413 -22.69 -11.39 40.40
C PRO A 413 -22.64 -12.67 41.23
N LYS A 414 -22.90 -13.82 40.60
CA LYS A 414 -22.68 -15.10 41.27
C LYS A 414 -21.27 -15.02 41.84
N LYS A 415 -21.20 -15.07 43.17
CA LYS A 415 -19.98 -14.98 43.98
C LYS A 415 -18.82 -15.59 43.19
N ASN A 416 -17.78 -14.79 42.95
CA ASN A 416 -16.57 -15.27 42.27
C ASN A 416 -16.20 -16.63 42.86
N PHE A 417 -16.05 -17.63 41.99
CA PHE A 417 -15.80 -19.00 42.40
C PHE A 417 -14.49 -19.03 43.20
N THR A 418 -14.58 -19.19 44.51
CA THR A 418 -13.42 -19.29 45.39
C THR A 418 -13.06 -20.75 45.58
N PHE A 419 -11.78 -21.07 45.82
CA PHE A 419 -11.31 -22.46 46.04
C PHE A 419 -12.08 -23.20 47.15
N SER A 420 -12.74 -22.47 48.06
CA SER A 420 -13.64 -22.99 49.10
C SER A 420 -14.93 -23.64 48.56
N ASP A 421 -15.33 -23.34 47.33
CA ASP A 421 -16.61 -23.78 46.75
C ASP A 421 -16.46 -25.13 45.99
N LEU A 422 -15.22 -25.61 45.83
CA LEU A 422 -14.91 -26.95 45.33
C LEU A 422 -15.29 -27.99 46.39
N ARG A 423 -16.29 -28.83 46.09
CA ARG A 423 -16.60 -29.97 46.96
C ARG A 423 -15.37 -30.90 47.00
N PRO A 424 -14.80 -31.22 48.18
CA PRO A 424 -13.53 -31.95 48.31
C PRO A 424 -13.49 -33.27 47.52
N LYS A 425 -14.64 -33.94 47.41
CA LYS A 425 -14.80 -35.16 46.64
C LYS A 425 -14.43 -34.99 45.16
N HIS A 426 -14.82 -33.91 44.49
CA HIS A 426 -14.58 -33.74 43.06
C HIS A 426 -13.11 -33.37 42.75
N VAL A 427 -12.47 -32.62 43.65
CA VAL A 427 -11.01 -32.36 43.56
C VAL A 427 -10.23 -33.66 43.72
N LEU A 428 -10.64 -34.52 44.66
CA LEU A 428 -10.03 -35.84 44.86
C LEU A 428 -10.18 -36.74 43.62
N TRP A 429 -11.36 -36.78 42.99
CA TRP A 429 -11.59 -37.53 41.75
C TRP A 429 -10.74 -37.00 40.59
N SER A 430 -10.57 -35.69 40.46
CA SER A 430 -9.71 -35.08 39.43
C SER A 430 -8.24 -35.40 39.65
N ILE A 431 -7.75 -35.32 40.91
CA ILE A 431 -6.36 -35.69 41.26
C ILE A 431 -6.12 -37.17 41.00
N LEU A 432 -7.05 -38.05 41.39
CA LEU A 432 -6.98 -39.48 41.11
C LEU A 432 -7.00 -39.76 39.60
N GLY A 433 -7.81 -39.03 38.83
CA GLY A 433 -7.87 -39.14 37.37
C GLY A 433 -6.53 -38.78 36.71
N VAL A 434 -5.93 -37.65 37.10
CA VAL A 434 -4.61 -37.24 36.60
C VAL A 434 -3.53 -38.23 37.02
N ALA A 435 -3.54 -38.71 38.27
CA ALA A 435 -2.59 -39.71 38.74
C ALA A 435 -2.69 -41.02 37.96
N CYS A 436 -3.91 -41.50 37.66
CA CYS A 436 -4.12 -42.67 36.81
C CYS A 436 -3.59 -42.48 35.39
N ILE A 437 -3.82 -41.32 34.77
CA ILE A 437 -3.32 -41.03 33.40
C ILE A 437 -1.79 -41.03 33.38
N VAL A 438 -1.15 -40.41 34.38
CA VAL A 438 0.31 -40.39 34.49
C VAL A 438 0.88 -41.80 34.71
N LEU A 439 0.24 -42.61 35.56
CA LEU A 439 0.63 -44.01 35.80
C LEU A 439 0.51 -44.86 34.53
N ILE A 440 -0.59 -44.72 33.79
CA ILE A 440 -0.79 -45.41 32.51
C ILE A 440 0.28 -44.99 31.50
N GLY A 441 0.58 -43.69 31.42
CA GLY A 441 1.64 -43.16 30.55
C GLY A 441 3.03 -43.72 30.89
N MET A 442 3.37 -43.81 32.18
CA MET A 442 4.65 -44.39 32.62
C MET A 442 4.73 -45.90 32.33
N LEU A 443 3.65 -46.64 32.56
CA LEU A 443 3.58 -48.08 32.26
C LEU A 443 3.72 -48.34 30.75
N LEU A 444 3.03 -47.56 29.91
CA LEU A 444 3.18 -47.62 28.45
C LEU A 444 4.61 -47.29 28.02
N GLY A 445 5.22 -46.26 28.60
CA GLY A 445 6.62 -45.90 28.32
C GLY A 445 7.61 -47.02 28.68
N LEU A 446 7.43 -47.66 29.83
CA LEU A 446 8.24 -48.82 30.23
C LEU A 446 8.02 -50.04 29.31
N LEU A 447 6.79 -50.27 28.87
CA LEU A 447 6.44 -51.36 27.96
C LEU A 447 7.05 -51.15 26.56
N VAL A 448 7.00 -49.92 26.04
CA VAL A 448 7.67 -49.54 24.79
C VAL A 448 9.18 -49.73 24.92
N ASN A 449 9.77 -49.35 26.06
CA ASN A 449 11.21 -49.48 26.26
C ASN A 449 11.66 -50.95 26.38
N THR A 450 10.87 -51.80 27.03
CA THR A 450 11.16 -53.24 27.10
C THR A 450 11.01 -53.91 25.73
N LEU A 451 9.99 -53.57 24.95
CA LEU A 451 9.83 -54.03 23.56
C LEU A 451 11.00 -53.59 22.68
N LYS A 452 11.47 -52.34 22.81
CA LYS A 452 12.64 -51.82 22.09
C LYS A 452 13.93 -52.57 22.46
N SER A 453 14.10 -52.89 23.75
CA SER A 453 15.23 -53.70 24.24
C SER A 453 15.22 -55.13 23.67
N VAL A 454 14.05 -55.78 23.62
CA VAL A 454 13.89 -57.12 23.02
C VAL A 454 14.12 -57.09 21.51
N TYR A 455 13.60 -56.08 20.81
CA TYR A 455 13.80 -55.89 19.37
C TYR A 455 15.29 -55.71 19.02
N ASN A 456 16.00 -54.85 19.76
CA ASN A 456 17.44 -54.65 19.57
C ASN A 456 18.28 -55.89 19.89
N LYS A 457 17.85 -56.73 20.84
CA LYS A 457 18.50 -58.03 21.10
C LYS A 457 18.32 -59.02 19.95
N ARG A 458 17.17 -59.03 19.26
CA ARG A 458 16.91 -59.91 18.09
C ARG A 458 17.71 -59.52 16.84
N ILE A 459 17.97 -58.23 16.62
CA ILE A 459 18.75 -57.77 15.46
C ILE A 459 20.25 -58.11 15.60
N ARG A 460 20.78 -58.11 16.83
CA ARG A 460 22.20 -58.47 17.06
C ARG A 460 22.51 -59.96 16.94
N SER A 461 21.51 -60.84 16.88
CA SER A 461 21.71 -62.29 16.80
C SER A 461 21.54 -62.89 15.41
N GLN A 462 21.40 -62.09 14.34
CA GLN A 462 21.45 -62.60 12.98
C GLN A 462 22.85 -62.38 12.37
N PRO A 463 23.60 -63.45 12.03
CA PRO A 463 24.87 -63.30 11.35
C PRO A 463 24.63 -62.84 9.90
N ILE A 464 25.23 -61.71 9.54
CA ILE A 464 25.29 -61.19 8.17
C ILE A 464 26.16 -62.16 7.34
N ARG A 465 25.55 -62.95 6.45
CA ARG A 465 26.28 -63.74 5.44
C ARG A 465 26.72 -62.81 4.31
N TYR A 466 28.02 -62.53 4.23
CA TYR A 466 28.63 -61.97 3.03
C TYR A 466 28.91 -63.12 2.05
N ILE A 467 28.27 -63.09 0.87
CA ILE A 467 28.64 -63.95 -0.26
C ILE A 467 29.76 -63.20 -1.00
N ASN A 468 30.96 -63.77 -0.96
CA ASN A 468 32.15 -63.20 -1.60
C ASN A 468 32.21 -63.71 -3.06
N LEU A 469 31.89 -62.84 -4.02
CA LEU A 469 32.06 -63.06 -5.45
C LEU A 469 33.40 -62.45 -5.86
N ASN A 470 34.47 -63.25 -5.76
CA ASN A 470 35.73 -63.16 -6.54
C ASN A 470 36.86 -63.83 -5.76
N ALA A 471 37.05 -65.13 -5.96
CA ALA A 471 38.36 -65.77 -5.93
C ALA A 471 38.27 -67.17 -6.56
N ASP A 472 39.26 -67.44 -7.40
CA ASP A 472 39.78 -68.76 -7.79
C ASP A 472 39.13 -69.50 -8.98
N ALA A 473 39.54 -69.02 -10.17
CA ALA A 473 40.24 -69.89 -11.11
C ALA A 473 41.39 -70.61 -10.37
N SER A 474 41.51 -71.94 -10.38
CA SER A 474 42.06 -72.71 -11.51
C SER A 474 42.24 -74.18 -11.10
N PHE A 475 42.37 -75.06 -12.12
CA PHE A 475 42.79 -76.48 -12.12
C PHE A 475 41.69 -77.55 -11.97
N ALA A 476 41.16 -78.05 -13.09
CA ALA A 476 41.72 -79.19 -13.85
C ALA A 476 40.90 -79.42 -15.14
#